data_AF-A0A5K0YRE6-F1
#
_entry.id   AF-A0A5K0YRE6-F1
#
_cell.length_a   1.000
_cell.length_b   1.000
_cell.length_c   1.000
_cell.angle_alpha   90.00
_cell.angle_beta   90.00
_cell.angle_gamma   90.00
#
_symmetry.space_group_name_H-M   'P 1'
#
loop_
_entity.id
_entity.type
_entity.pdbx_description
1 polymer ?
#
loop_
_entity_poly.entity_id
_entity_poly.type
_entity_poly.pdbx_seq_one_letter_code
_entity_poly.pdbx_strand_id
1 'polypeptide(L)'
;MVAMGRSHHLLLPPLHQPIPWWWSSVLVLIMLSAATVDCKSIPTTLDGPFAPVTRRFDPSLRRGSEDLLMNHPRVAKRVGSIFPEQIALAISSPTSMWVSWVT
;
A
#
# COMPACT_ATOMS: atom_id res chain seq x y z
N MET A 1 -31.64 -71.31 42.77
CA MET A 1 -32.91 -70.77 42.22
C MET A 1 -32.59 -69.41 41.63
N VAL A 2 -32.62 -69.32 40.30
CA VAL A 2 -32.23 -68.16 39.50
C VAL A 2 -33.41 -67.20 39.38
N ALA A 3 -33.21 -65.90 39.62
CA ALA A 3 -34.00 -64.81 39.06
C ALA A 3 -33.22 -63.49 39.28
N MET A 4 -32.42 -63.05 38.31
CA MET A 4 -32.78 -62.18 37.18
C MET A 4 -32.49 -60.71 37.52
N GLY A 5 -31.33 -60.24 37.05
CA GLY A 5 -30.83 -58.89 37.23
C GLY A 5 -31.67 -57.85 36.51
N ARG A 6 -31.92 -56.73 37.18
CA ARG A 6 -32.59 -55.56 36.65
C ARG A 6 -31.58 -54.68 35.92
N SER A 7 -31.47 -54.85 34.61
CA SER A 7 -30.67 -53.98 33.75
C SER A 7 -31.29 -52.59 33.69
N HIS A 8 -30.65 -51.63 34.36
CA HIS A 8 -30.88 -50.21 34.13
C HIS A 8 -30.18 -49.85 32.82
N HIS A 9 -30.94 -49.88 31.73
CA HIS A 9 -30.48 -49.39 30.43
C HIS A 9 -30.21 -47.89 30.52
N LEU A 10 -28.93 -47.53 30.61
CA LEU A 10 -28.45 -46.17 30.34
C LEU A 10 -28.75 -45.89 28.85
N LEU A 11 -29.75 -45.05 28.59
CA LEU A 11 -30.02 -44.53 27.24
C LEU A 11 -28.84 -43.64 26.84
N LEU A 12 -27.94 -44.18 26.01
CA LEU A 12 -27.01 -43.37 25.23
C LEU A 12 -27.84 -42.51 24.27
N PRO A 13 -27.66 -41.18 24.22
CA PRO A 13 -28.35 -40.35 23.24
C PRO A 13 -27.91 -40.75 21.82
N PRO A 14 -28.82 -40.74 20.84
CA PRO A 14 -28.52 -41.20 19.49
C PRO A 14 -27.44 -40.33 18.84
N LEU A 15 -26.41 -41.00 18.33
CA LEU A 15 -25.36 -40.45 17.49
C LEU A 15 -26.00 -40.07 16.13
N HIS A 16 -25.83 -38.82 15.71
CA HIS A 16 -26.35 -38.16 14.49
C HIS A 16 -27.69 -37.44 14.65
N GLN A 17 -27.66 -36.28 15.31
CA GLN A 17 -28.64 -35.24 15.04
C GLN A 17 -28.35 -34.62 13.65
N PRO A 18 -29.36 -34.43 12.78
CA PRO A 18 -29.15 -33.79 11.49
C PRO A 18 -28.70 -32.34 11.70
N ILE A 19 -27.67 -31.92 10.98
CA ILE A 19 -27.14 -30.56 11.07
C ILE A 19 -28.31 -29.59 10.78
N PRO A 20 -28.66 -28.72 11.73
CA PRO A 20 -29.77 -27.80 11.53
C PRO A 20 -29.51 -26.88 10.34
N TRP A 21 -30.55 -26.59 9.56
CA TRP A 21 -30.51 -25.72 8.38
C TRP A 21 -29.95 -24.31 8.68
N TRP A 22 -30.02 -23.85 9.94
CA TRP A 22 -29.43 -22.59 10.36
C TRP A 22 -27.90 -22.59 10.35
N TRP A 23 -27.23 -23.75 10.36
CA TRP A 23 -25.77 -23.83 10.23
C TRP A 23 -25.28 -23.33 8.89
N SER A 24 -26.01 -23.59 7.81
CA SER A 24 -25.69 -23.04 6.50
C SER A 24 -25.79 -21.52 6.50
N SER A 25 -26.81 -20.96 7.17
CA SER A 25 -26.97 -19.51 7.34
C SER A 25 -25.86 -18.90 8.20
N VAL A 26 -25.44 -19.57 9.27
CA VAL A 26 -24.30 -19.16 10.11
C VAL A 26 -23.00 -19.21 9.32
N LEU A 27 -22.78 -20.26 8.54
CA LEU A 27 -21.58 -20.42 7.73
C LEU A 27 -21.52 -19.39 6.61
N VAL A 28 -22.65 -19.08 5.96
CA VAL A 28 -22.76 -17.99 4.99
C VAL A 28 -22.50 -16.63 5.65
N LEU A 29 -23.04 -16.37 6.84
CA LEU A 29 -22.79 -15.12 7.58
C LEU A 29 -21.31 -14.96 7.95
N ILE A 30 -20.65 -16.05 8.37
CA ILE A 30 -19.21 -16.08 8.66
C ILE A 30 -18.42 -15.75 7.38
N MET A 31 -18.74 -16.39 6.25
CA MET A 31 -18.07 -16.13 4.97
C MET A 31 -18.30 -14.70 4.46
N LEU A 32 -19.49 -14.13 4.67
CA LEU A 32 -19.81 -12.74 4.30
C LEU A 32 -19.02 -11.73 5.16
N SER A 33 -18.87 -12.01 6.47
CA SER A 33 -18.09 -11.17 7.38
C SER A 33 -16.59 -11.16 7.04
N ALA A 34 -16.07 -12.30 6.57
CA ALA A 34 -14.69 -12.47 6.15
C ALA A 34 -14.39 -11.82 4.79
N ALA A 35 -15.41 -11.50 3.99
CA ALA A 35 -15.27 -10.90 2.67
C ALA A 35 -15.18 -9.36 2.70
N THR A 36 -15.01 -8.75 3.88
CA THR A 36 -14.79 -7.30 3.96
C THR A 36 -13.42 -6.95 3.39
N VAL A 37 -13.43 -6.34 2.21
CA VAL A 37 -12.22 -5.80 1.58
C VAL A 37 -11.72 -4.66 2.44
N ASP A 38 -10.58 -4.86 3.09
CA ASP A 38 -9.88 -3.82 3.84
C ASP A 38 -9.35 -2.79 2.83
N CYS A 39 -10.16 -1.77 2.54
CA CYS A 39 -9.72 -0.58 1.82
C CYS A 39 -8.79 0.20 2.74
N LYS A 40 -7.54 -0.25 2.86
CA LYS A 40 -6.54 0.41 3.71
C LYS A 40 -6.36 1.84 3.21
N SER A 41 -6.75 2.80 4.05
CA SER A 41 -6.51 4.22 3.83
C SER A 41 -5.02 4.47 3.60
N ILE A 42 -4.69 5.43 2.73
CA ILE A 42 -3.31 5.87 2.54
C ILE A 42 -2.86 6.48 3.88
N PRO A 43 -1.76 5.98 4.47
CA PRO A 43 -1.26 6.51 5.72
C PRO A 43 -0.89 7.98 5.59
N THR A 44 -1.23 8.78 6.59
CA THR A 44 -0.93 10.21 6.65
C THR A 44 -0.02 10.53 7.83
N THR A 45 0.75 11.60 7.75
CA THR A 45 1.64 11.99 8.87
C THR A 45 0.88 12.31 10.17
N LEU A 46 -0.44 12.49 10.11
CA LEU A 46 -1.30 12.62 11.29
C LEU A 46 -1.38 11.32 12.11
N ASP A 47 -1.20 10.17 11.47
CA ASP A 47 -1.21 8.83 12.09
C ASP A 47 0.04 8.54 12.92
N GLY A 48 1.01 9.47 12.92
CA GLY A 48 2.27 9.36 13.63
C GLY A 48 3.38 8.73 12.78
N PRO A 49 4.51 8.35 13.41
CA PRO A 49 5.65 7.78 12.71
C PRO A 49 5.32 6.38 12.17
N PHE A 50 5.66 6.13 10.91
CA PHE A 50 5.52 4.81 10.31
C PHE A 50 6.70 3.90 10.66
N ALA A 51 6.43 2.59 10.67
CA ALA A 51 7.49 1.60 10.74
C ALA A 51 8.49 1.83 9.57
N PRO A 52 9.81 1.90 9.84
CA PRO A 52 10.79 2.07 8.79
C PRO A 52 10.71 0.96 7.74
N VAL A 53 10.73 1.34 6.46
CA VAL A 53 10.74 0.39 5.33
C VAL A 53 11.99 0.63 4.49
N THR A 54 12.84 -0.39 4.38
CA THR A 54 13.98 -0.38 3.47
C THR A 54 13.61 -1.08 2.18
N ARG A 55 13.66 -0.36 1.05
CA ARG A 55 13.55 -0.98 -0.28
C ARG A 55 14.87 -1.65 -0.64
N ARG A 56 14.81 -2.90 -1.13
CA ARG A 56 16.00 -3.59 -1.62
C ARG A 56 16.54 -2.87 -2.85
N PHE A 57 17.87 -2.82 -2.95
CA PHE A 57 18.53 -2.33 -4.14
C PHE A 57 18.20 -3.23 -5.33
N ASP A 58 17.79 -2.64 -6.45
CA ASP A 58 17.54 -3.37 -7.69
C ASP A 58 18.87 -3.54 -8.44
N PRO A 59 19.39 -4.77 -8.56
CA PRO A 59 20.69 -5.03 -9.19
C PRO A 59 20.68 -4.80 -10.70
N SER A 60 19.50 -4.67 -11.32
CA SER A 60 19.38 -4.36 -12.75
C SER A 60 19.58 -2.87 -13.06
N LEU A 61 19.59 -2.01 -12.03
CA LEU A 61 19.82 -0.58 -12.21
C LEU A 61 21.22 -0.32 -12.77
N ARG A 62 21.28 0.63 -13.71
CA ARG A 62 22.53 1.05 -14.34
C ARG A 62 23.50 1.59 -13.28
N ARG A 63 24.77 1.19 -13.38
CA ARG A 63 25.84 1.77 -12.58
C ARG A 63 26.26 3.10 -13.21
N GLY A 64 26.02 4.19 -12.49
CA GLY A 64 26.43 5.55 -12.89
C GLY A 64 25.39 6.32 -13.71
N SER A 65 25.68 7.61 -13.89
CA SER A 65 24.96 8.52 -14.78
C SER A 65 25.88 8.97 -15.91
N GLU A 66 25.32 9.25 -17.08
CA GLU A 66 26.03 9.85 -18.20
C GLU A 66 25.53 11.28 -18.32
N ASP A 67 26.45 12.23 -18.29
CA ASP A 67 26.11 13.64 -18.41
C ASP A 67 25.67 13.96 -19.84
N LEU A 68 24.81 14.97 -19.97
CA LEU A 68 24.48 15.51 -21.28
C LEU A 68 25.73 16.12 -21.91
N LEU A 69 26.01 15.74 -23.15
CA LEU A 69 27.08 16.35 -23.94
C LEU A 69 26.83 17.86 -24.12
N MET A 70 27.90 18.65 -24.23
CA MET A 70 27.81 20.11 -24.34
C MET A 70 27.11 20.59 -25.62
N ASN A 71 27.15 19.77 -26.68
CA ASN A 71 26.44 20.03 -27.93
C ASN A 71 24.95 19.64 -27.89
N HIS A 72 24.46 19.09 -26.77
CA HIS A 72 23.06 18.73 -26.65
C HIS A 72 22.20 20.00 -26.76
N PRO A 73 21.12 20.02 -27.57
CA PRO A 73 20.33 21.23 -27.87
C PRO A 73 19.61 21.86 -26.67
N ARG A 74 19.66 21.21 -25.49
CA ARG A 74 19.14 21.74 -24.21
C ARG A 74 20.21 22.47 -23.37
N VAL A 75 21.48 22.23 -23.66
CA VAL A 75 22.63 22.81 -22.94
C VAL A 75 23.34 23.85 -23.82
N ALA A 76 23.36 23.62 -25.13
CA ALA A 76 23.95 24.55 -26.10
C ALA A 76 23.26 25.94 -26.06
N LYS A 77 24.06 27.00 -26.22
CA LYS A 77 23.61 28.39 -26.34
C LYS A 77 22.61 28.53 -27.50
N ARG A 78 21.41 29.02 -27.19
CA ARG A 78 20.31 29.17 -28.17
C ARG A 78 20.16 30.58 -28.72
N VAL A 79 20.58 31.58 -27.94
CA VAL A 79 20.43 32.99 -28.29
C VAL A 79 21.78 33.55 -28.75
N GLY A 80 21.77 34.43 -29.76
CA GLY A 80 22.98 35.13 -30.20
C GLY A 80 23.26 36.40 -29.37
N SER A 81 24.45 36.98 -29.51
CA SER A 81 24.79 38.31 -28.93
C SER A 81 24.59 38.38 -27.40
N ILE A 82 24.11 39.53 -26.91
CA ILE A 82 23.86 39.90 -25.50
C ILE A 82 22.42 39.62 -25.04
N PHE A 83 21.69 38.75 -25.73
CA PHE A 83 20.33 38.40 -25.32
C PHE A 83 20.37 37.51 -24.07
N PRO A 84 19.47 37.74 -23.10
CA PRO A 84 19.48 37.02 -21.84
C PRO A 84 19.23 35.51 -22.04
N GLU A 85 20.03 34.69 -21.38
CA GLU A 85 19.88 33.25 -21.28
C GLU A 85 19.94 32.79 -19.82
N GLN A 86 19.57 31.52 -19.58
CA GLN A 86 19.55 30.92 -18.24
C GLN A 86 18.72 31.73 -17.23
N ILE A 87 17.54 32.19 -17.67
CA ILE A 87 16.64 33.00 -16.84
C ILE A 87 16.14 32.15 -15.67
N ALA A 88 16.40 32.61 -14.45
CA ALA A 88 16.00 31.96 -13.22
C ALA A 88 15.16 32.89 -12.34
N LEU A 89 14.10 32.31 -11.76
CA LEU A 89 13.22 32.95 -10.80
C LEU A 89 13.45 32.34 -9.42
N ALA A 90 13.59 33.18 -8.40
CA ALA A 90 13.70 32.73 -7.02
C ALA A 90 12.71 33.50 -6.13
N ILE A 91 11.85 32.77 -5.42
CA ILE A 91 10.85 33.38 -4.54
C ILE A 91 11.56 33.96 -3.31
N SER A 92 11.23 35.20 -2.96
CA SER A 92 11.68 35.83 -1.71
C SER A 92 10.57 35.81 -0.67
N SER A 93 9.36 36.22 -1.05
CA SER A 93 8.17 36.26 -0.20
C SER A 93 6.92 36.02 -1.06
N PRO A 94 5.71 35.88 -0.47
CA PRO A 94 4.49 35.69 -1.27
C PRO A 94 4.21 36.82 -2.29
N THR A 95 4.78 38.01 -2.09
CA THR A 95 4.58 39.18 -2.95
C THR A 95 5.85 39.63 -3.68
N SER A 96 6.96 38.88 -3.57
CA SER A 96 8.26 39.29 -4.14
C SER A 96 9.09 38.11 -4.64
N MET A 97 9.78 38.30 -5.76
CA MET A 97 10.72 37.36 -6.33
C MET A 97 11.93 38.06 -6.95
N TRP A 98 13.02 37.32 -7.03
CA TRP A 98 14.22 37.68 -7.78
C TRP A 98 14.13 37.14 -9.20
N VAL A 99 14.58 37.95 -10.15
CA VAL A 99 14.79 37.56 -11.55
C VAL A 99 16.27 37.73 -11.87
N SER A 100 16.89 36.69 -12.42
CA SER A 100 18.31 36.69 -12.78
C SER A 100 18.53 36.02 -14.14
N TRP A 101 19.61 36.40 -14.84
CA TRP A 101 19.99 35.87 -16.16
C TRP A 101 21.48 36.09 -16.43
N VAL A 102 22.00 35.47 -17.50
CA VAL A 102 23.34 35.68 -18.07
C VAL A 102 23.20 36.33 -19.47
N THR A 103 24.09 37.24 -19.84
CA THR A 103 24.14 37.88 -21.18
C THR A 103 25.46 37.62 -21.87
#